data_AF-A0A093G869-F1
#
_entry.id   AF-A0A093G869-F1
#
_cell.length_a   1.000
_cell.length_b   1.000
_cell.length_c   1.000
_cell.angle_alpha   90.00
_cell.angle_beta   90.00
_cell.angle_gamma   90.00
#
_symmetry.space_group_name_H-M   'P 1'
#
loop_
_entity.id
_entity.type
_entity.pdbx_description
1 polymer ?
#
loop_
_entity_poly.entity_id
_entity_poly.type
_entity_poly.pdbx_seq_one_letter_code
_entity_poly.pdbx_strand_id
1 'polypeptide(L)'
;VCLSEACISVTSSILSSLDRAVNPCEDFFSYACGGWIKANPLPDGHSRWGTFNNLWEHNQAIMKHLLENTTANVSSEAERKAQRYYQACMNESKIEELRAAPLVELIQKLGGWNITGPWAGDNFNATLREVTAHYRTSPFFSVYVSADSKNSNSNVIQVDQSGLGLPSRDYYLNKTENEKVLAGYLNYMVQLGMFLGGTDEEATRQQMQQILDFETALANITIPQEKHRDEEVIYHKMTAGELKELAPAVDWMPFLSTVFYPVELNESEPVVVYAKEYLEQVSDLILATDKCLLNNYMIWNLVRKTSPFLDQRFQDAEEKFMEVMYGTKKTCLPRWKFCISDTDNNLGFALGAMFVKATFAEDSKQVVEEMIAEIKTAFEESLETLQWMDEDTRRSAKEKADAIYNMIGYPKFIMDPKELDKVFNDYEAVSDLYFENVMQFYNFSARVTADQLRKPPNRDQWSMTPPTVNAYYSPTKNEIVFPAGILQAPFYTRASPKSLNFGGIGVVVGHELTHAFDDQGREYDKDGNLRPWWKNSSVEAFKRQTECMVEQYGNYSVNGEAVN
;
A
#
# COMPACT_ATOMS: atom_id res chain seq x y z
N VAL A 1 -26.70 33.73 -11.28
CA VAL A 1 -26.98 32.74 -10.22
C VAL A 1 -27.42 31.45 -10.91
N CYS A 2 -26.76 30.33 -10.61
CA CYS A 2 -27.15 29.01 -11.13
C CYS A 2 -28.26 28.44 -10.23
N LEU A 3 -29.33 27.91 -10.84
CA LEU A 3 -30.50 27.37 -10.12
C LEU A 3 -30.78 25.90 -10.48
N SER A 4 -29.82 25.21 -11.09
CA SER A 4 -29.94 23.76 -11.29
C SER A 4 -29.90 23.04 -9.94
N GLU A 5 -30.50 21.86 -9.89
CA GLU A 5 -30.50 21.02 -8.69
C GLU A 5 -29.07 20.75 -8.18
N ALA A 6 -28.14 20.46 -9.09
CA ALA A 6 -26.72 20.26 -8.76
C ALA A 6 -26.10 21.50 -8.09
N CYS A 7 -26.33 22.70 -8.65
CA CYS A 7 -25.81 23.95 -8.07
C CYS A 7 -26.39 24.21 -6.68
N ILE A 8 -27.68 23.94 -6.46
CA ILE A 8 -28.34 24.13 -5.17
C ILE A 8 -27.81 23.14 -4.13
N SER A 9 -27.74 21.86 -4.48
CA SER A 9 -27.23 20.79 -3.61
C SER A 9 -25.79 21.07 -3.17
N VAL A 10 -24.91 21.39 -4.13
CA VAL A 10 -23.52 21.73 -3.87
C VAL A 10 -23.38 22.99 -3.01
N THR A 11 -24.19 24.03 -3.29
CA THR A 11 -24.19 25.24 -2.45
C THR A 11 -24.58 24.91 -1.02
N SER A 12 -25.59 24.05 -0.81
CA SER A 12 -26.00 23.60 0.51
C SER A 12 -24.84 22.91 1.25
N SER A 13 -24.15 21.96 0.60
CA SER A 13 -23.00 21.25 1.17
C SER A 13 -21.82 22.17 1.52
N ILE A 14 -21.52 23.16 0.68
CA ILE A 14 -20.49 24.16 0.97
C ILE A 14 -20.91 24.96 2.21
N LEU A 15 -22.12 25.53 2.20
CA LEU A 15 -22.60 26.37 3.30
C LEU A 15 -22.70 25.64 4.63
N SER A 16 -23.03 24.34 4.62
CA SER A 16 -23.06 23.53 5.85
C SER A 16 -21.66 23.22 6.40
N SER A 17 -20.63 23.25 5.56
CA SER A 17 -19.26 22.94 5.95
C SER A 17 -18.51 24.16 6.51
N LEU A 18 -18.86 25.37 6.04
CA LEU A 18 -18.21 26.62 6.44
C LEU A 18 -18.47 26.98 7.91
N ASP A 19 -17.47 27.58 8.57
CA ASP A 19 -17.63 28.38 9.78
C ASP A 19 -17.41 29.87 9.47
N ARG A 20 -18.50 30.59 9.26
CA ARG A 20 -18.47 32.02 8.89
C ARG A 20 -18.06 32.96 10.04
N ALA A 21 -17.92 32.45 11.26
CA ALA A 21 -17.41 33.25 12.38
C ALA A 21 -15.88 33.38 12.35
N VAL A 22 -15.19 32.49 11.62
CA VAL A 22 -13.73 32.51 11.47
C VAL A 22 -13.35 33.38 10.28
N ASN A 23 -12.31 34.19 10.43
CA ASN A 23 -11.77 34.99 9.34
C ASN A 23 -10.98 34.09 8.37
N PRO A 24 -11.34 34.01 7.07
CA PRO A 24 -10.63 33.17 6.10
C PRO A 24 -9.16 33.58 5.89
N CYS A 25 -8.76 34.79 6.27
CA CYS A 25 -7.36 35.24 6.19
C CYS A 25 -6.52 34.85 7.42
N GLU A 26 -7.14 34.39 8.50
CA GLU A 26 -6.46 33.96 9.73
C GLU A 26 -6.35 32.44 9.79
N ASP A 27 -7.44 31.72 9.53
CA ASP A 27 -7.46 30.26 9.47
C ASP A 27 -8.47 29.80 8.41
N PHE A 28 -7.96 29.55 7.20
CA PHE A 28 -8.78 29.11 6.08
C PHE A 28 -9.33 27.69 6.29
N PHE A 29 -8.64 26.81 7.01
CA PHE A 29 -9.12 25.46 7.28
C PHE A 29 -10.32 25.50 8.22
N SER A 30 -10.24 26.23 9.33
CA SER A 30 -11.35 26.42 10.25
C SER A 30 -12.53 27.15 9.59
N TYR A 31 -12.26 28.17 8.75
CA TYR A 31 -13.31 28.81 7.94
C TYR A 31 -13.99 27.83 6.97
N ALA A 32 -13.22 27.01 6.25
CA ALA A 32 -13.74 26.14 5.21
C ALA A 32 -14.43 24.88 5.75
N CYS A 33 -13.94 24.34 6.87
CA CYS A 33 -14.31 23.03 7.39
C CYS A 33 -14.92 23.06 8.79
N GLY A 34 -14.90 24.18 9.51
CA GLY A 34 -15.29 24.24 10.92
C GLY A 34 -16.74 23.85 11.20
N GLY A 35 -17.66 24.15 10.27
CA GLY A 35 -19.04 23.66 10.32
C GLY A 35 -19.12 22.14 10.15
N TRP A 36 -18.34 21.59 9.21
CA TRP A 36 -18.26 20.14 8.99
C TRP A 36 -17.69 19.42 10.21
N ILE A 37 -16.59 19.91 10.79
CA ILE A 37 -15.94 19.32 11.98
C ILE A 37 -16.93 19.27 13.17
N LYS A 38 -17.70 20.33 13.39
CA LYS A 38 -18.72 20.39 14.44
C LYS A 38 -19.86 19.40 14.23
N ALA A 39 -20.25 19.17 12.97
CA ALA A 39 -21.39 18.32 12.61
C ALA A 39 -21.03 16.83 12.45
N ASN A 40 -19.75 16.50 12.21
CA ASN A 40 -19.29 15.16 11.88
C ASN A 40 -18.30 14.67 12.95
N PRO A 41 -18.78 14.18 14.11
CA PRO A 41 -17.91 13.49 15.04
C PRO A 41 -17.29 12.27 14.36
N LEU A 42 -16.08 11.88 14.80
CA LEU A 42 -15.40 10.69 14.31
C LEU A 42 -16.33 9.47 14.47
N PRO A 43 -16.77 8.84 13.37
CA PRO A 43 -17.60 7.65 13.48
C PRO A 43 -16.85 6.54 14.19
N ASP A 44 -17.60 5.72 14.90
CA ASP A 44 -17.05 4.52 15.48
C ASP A 44 -16.36 3.64 14.42
N GLY A 45 -15.32 2.90 14.83
CA GLY A 45 -14.52 2.05 13.93
C GLY A 45 -13.56 2.80 13.01
N HIS A 46 -13.48 4.13 13.12
CA HIS A 46 -12.57 4.96 12.33
C HIS A 46 -11.62 5.74 13.24
N SER A 47 -10.37 5.91 12.79
CA SER A 47 -9.35 6.76 13.44
C SER A 47 -9.22 8.13 12.79
N ARG A 48 -9.69 8.25 11.54
CA ARG A 48 -9.79 9.48 10.77
C ARG A 48 -11.07 9.46 9.95
N TRP A 49 -11.68 10.63 9.79
CA TRP A 49 -12.88 10.79 8.99
C TRP A 49 -12.83 12.08 8.20
N GLY A 50 -13.24 12.01 6.95
CA GLY A 50 -13.22 13.12 6.00
C GLY A 50 -13.73 12.67 4.64
N THR A 51 -13.49 13.49 3.63
CA THR A 51 -13.97 13.26 2.25
C THR A 51 -13.56 11.90 1.69
N PHE A 52 -12.27 11.54 1.81
CA PHE A 52 -11.76 10.27 1.28
C PHE A 52 -12.43 9.06 1.93
N ASN A 53 -12.58 9.07 3.26
CA ASN A 53 -13.27 7.99 3.99
C ASN A 53 -14.74 7.89 3.60
N ASN A 54 -15.43 9.03 3.50
CA ASN A 54 -16.85 9.07 3.13
C ASN A 54 -17.09 8.49 1.72
N LEU A 55 -16.24 8.86 0.77
CA LEU A 55 -16.33 8.37 -0.60
C LEU A 55 -15.96 6.87 -0.70
N TRP A 56 -14.98 6.42 0.07
CA TRP A 56 -14.65 5.00 0.17
C TRP A 56 -15.83 4.17 0.70
N GLU A 57 -16.47 4.64 1.77
CA GLU A 57 -17.67 4.01 2.34
C GLU A 57 -18.84 3.93 1.34
N HIS A 58 -19.02 4.98 0.53
CA HIS A 58 -19.98 4.96 -0.58
C HIS A 58 -19.63 3.89 -1.62
N ASN A 59 -18.37 3.84 -2.06
CA ASN A 59 -17.91 2.84 -3.03
C ASN A 59 -18.07 1.42 -2.48
N GLN A 60 -17.79 1.19 -1.20
CA GLN A 60 -18.01 -0.09 -0.53
C GLN A 60 -19.48 -0.51 -0.57
N ALA A 61 -20.42 0.40 -0.32
CA ALA A 61 -21.85 0.07 -0.41
C ALA A 61 -22.27 -0.37 -1.83
N ILE A 62 -21.72 0.26 -2.87
CA ILE A 62 -21.94 -0.14 -4.26
C ILE A 62 -21.35 -1.52 -4.53
N MET A 63 -20.09 -1.74 -4.14
CA MET A 63 -19.42 -3.04 -4.31
C MET A 63 -20.15 -4.17 -3.58
N LYS A 64 -20.77 -3.89 -2.43
CA LYS A 64 -21.62 -4.85 -1.70
C LYS A 64 -22.76 -5.35 -2.59
N HIS A 65 -23.50 -4.42 -3.18
CA HIS A 65 -24.62 -4.75 -4.06
C HIS A 65 -24.16 -5.54 -5.29
N LEU A 66 -22.99 -5.21 -5.84
CA LEU A 66 -22.43 -5.92 -7.00
C LEU A 66 -22.00 -7.35 -6.65
N LEU A 67 -21.36 -7.55 -5.51
CA LEU A 67 -20.87 -8.86 -5.07
C LEU A 67 -22.00 -9.78 -4.57
N GLU A 68 -23.04 -9.24 -3.95
CA GLU A 68 -24.20 -10.00 -3.46
C GLU A 68 -25.19 -10.38 -4.57
N ASN A 69 -25.14 -9.73 -5.73
CA ASN A 69 -26.06 -9.99 -6.83
C ASN A 69 -25.61 -11.19 -7.69
N THR A 70 -25.85 -12.40 -7.19
CA THR A 70 -25.47 -13.67 -7.83
C THR A 70 -26.42 -14.11 -8.95
N THR A 71 -27.58 -13.48 -9.09
CA THR A 71 -28.57 -13.78 -10.13
C THR A 71 -28.33 -12.97 -11.40
N ALA A 72 -27.51 -11.92 -11.33
CA ALA A 72 -27.05 -11.20 -12.51
C ALA A 72 -26.07 -12.07 -13.32
N ASN A 73 -26.25 -12.11 -14.64
CA ASN A 73 -25.26 -12.70 -15.54
C ASN A 73 -23.99 -11.84 -15.52
N VAL A 74 -23.04 -12.20 -14.66
CA VAL A 74 -21.69 -11.64 -14.67
C VAL A 74 -20.98 -12.00 -15.97
N SER A 75 -20.16 -11.07 -16.46
CA SER A 75 -19.66 -11.10 -17.83
C SER A 75 -18.43 -11.99 -18.00
N SER A 76 -17.77 -12.38 -16.91
CA SER A 76 -16.50 -13.10 -16.91
C SER A 76 -16.40 -14.10 -15.75
N GLU A 77 -15.47 -15.06 -15.84
CA GLU A 77 -15.17 -15.97 -14.71
C GLU A 77 -14.43 -15.26 -13.58
N ALA A 78 -13.59 -14.27 -13.88
CA ALA A 78 -12.92 -13.46 -12.88
C ALA A 78 -13.91 -12.71 -11.97
N GLU A 79 -14.99 -12.15 -12.55
CA GLU A 79 -16.09 -11.54 -11.77
C GLU A 79 -16.77 -12.59 -10.87
N ARG A 80 -16.99 -13.82 -11.35
CA ARG A 80 -17.52 -14.92 -10.50
C ARG A 80 -16.58 -15.30 -9.37
N LYS A 81 -15.27 -15.36 -9.63
CA LYS A 81 -14.26 -15.66 -8.60
C LYS A 81 -14.27 -14.60 -7.50
N ALA A 82 -14.42 -13.32 -7.84
CA ALA A 82 -14.59 -12.25 -6.84
C ALA A 82 -15.87 -12.42 -6.01
N GLN A 83 -17.00 -12.78 -6.63
CA GLN A 83 -18.24 -13.08 -5.90
C GLN A 83 -18.09 -14.29 -4.96
N ARG A 84 -17.48 -15.39 -5.43
CA ARG A 84 -17.22 -16.59 -4.61
C ARG A 84 -16.29 -16.29 -3.43
N TYR A 85 -15.25 -15.50 -3.66
CA TYR A 85 -14.32 -15.06 -2.63
C TYR A 85 -15.03 -14.25 -1.53
N TYR A 86 -15.84 -13.26 -1.95
CA TYR A 86 -16.66 -12.47 -1.03
C TYR A 86 -17.63 -13.35 -0.23
N GLN A 87 -18.32 -14.29 -0.88
CA GLN A 87 -19.22 -15.25 -0.21
C GLN A 87 -18.50 -16.09 0.85
N ALA A 88 -17.30 -16.59 0.54
CA ALA A 88 -16.50 -17.36 1.49
C ALA A 88 -16.14 -16.52 2.71
N CYS A 89 -15.74 -15.27 2.50
CA CYS A 89 -15.46 -14.34 3.59
C CYS A 89 -16.69 -14.05 4.46
N MET A 90 -17.88 -13.96 3.84
CA MET A 90 -19.15 -13.68 4.50
C MET A 90 -19.73 -14.88 5.27
N ASN A 91 -19.30 -16.11 4.97
CA ASN A 91 -19.77 -17.32 5.65
C ASN A 91 -19.10 -17.48 7.03
N GLU A 92 -19.45 -16.60 7.96
CA GLU A 92 -18.91 -16.60 9.34
C GLU A 92 -19.20 -17.92 10.06
N SER A 93 -20.32 -18.58 9.76
CA SER A 93 -20.64 -19.89 10.36
C SER A 93 -19.56 -20.94 10.07
N LYS A 94 -19.02 -20.96 8.84
CA LYS A 94 -17.95 -21.89 8.48
C LYS A 94 -16.60 -21.49 9.08
N ILE A 95 -16.32 -20.18 9.15
CA ILE A 95 -15.09 -19.65 9.77
C ILE A 95 -15.08 -19.99 11.28
N GLU A 96 -16.20 -19.78 11.98
CA GLU A 96 -16.37 -20.13 13.39
C GLU A 96 -16.31 -21.65 13.65
N GLU A 97 -16.72 -22.47 12.68
CA GLU A 97 -16.58 -23.93 12.76
C GLU A 97 -15.09 -24.34 12.71
N LEU A 98 -14.31 -23.75 11.80
CA LEU A 98 -12.90 -24.08 11.59
C LEU A 98 -11.97 -23.52 12.68
N ARG A 99 -12.36 -22.40 13.30
CA ARG A 99 -11.59 -21.74 14.36
C ARG A 99 -10.13 -21.47 13.93
N ALA A 100 -9.17 -21.79 14.79
CA ALA A 100 -7.74 -21.65 14.52
C ALA A 100 -7.14 -22.80 13.68
N ALA A 101 -7.90 -23.85 13.37
CA ALA A 101 -7.37 -25.06 12.75
C ALA A 101 -6.61 -24.79 11.44
N PRO A 102 -7.09 -23.94 10.50
CA PRO A 102 -6.39 -23.68 9.24
C PRO A 102 -4.97 -23.11 9.45
N LEU A 103 -4.80 -22.19 10.40
CA LEU A 103 -3.49 -21.62 10.71
C LEU A 103 -2.62 -22.59 11.52
N VAL A 104 -3.19 -23.33 12.47
CA VAL A 104 -2.45 -24.34 13.24
C VAL A 104 -1.89 -25.43 12.32
N GLU A 105 -2.69 -25.94 11.38
CA GLU A 105 -2.24 -26.92 10.38
C GLU A 105 -1.14 -26.36 9.48
N LEU A 106 -1.26 -25.09 9.08
CA LEU A 106 -0.23 -24.41 8.30
C LEU A 106 1.08 -24.26 9.09
N ILE A 107 1.01 -23.85 10.36
CA ILE A 107 2.19 -23.75 11.24
C ILE A 107 2.86 -25.12 11.40
N GLN A 108 2.08 -26.19 11.57
CA GLN A 108 2.60 -27.55 11.64
C GLN A 108 3.28 -27.99 10.34
N LYS A 109 2.71 -27.66 9.17
CA LYS A 109 3.31 -27.94 7.86
C LYS A 109 4.68 -27.26 7.70
N LEU A 110 4.87 -26.10 8.33
CA LEU A 110 6.14 -25.35 8.34
C LEU A 110 7.14 -25.85 9.41
N GLY A 111 6.78 -26.87 10.19
CA GLY A 111 7.64 -27.46 11.23
C GLY A 111 7.32 -27.01 12.66
N GLY A 112 6.22 -26.27 12.86
CA GLY A 112 5.78 -25.83 14.18
C GLY A 112 6.59 -24.65 14.74
N TRP A 113 6.31 -24.32 16.00
CA TRP A 113 6.98 -23.24 16.74
C TRP A 113 6.91 -23.51 18.24
N ASN A 114 7.71 -22.79 19.02
CA ASN A 114 7.94 -23.12 20.42
C ASN A 114 6.79 -22.75 21.38
N ILE A 115 5.78 -22.04 20.88
CA ILE A 115 4.55 -21.70 21.61
C ILE A 115 3.71 -22.96 21.87
N THR A 116 3.66 -23.88 20.91
CA THR A 116 2.84 -25.11 21.00
C THR A 116 3.56 -26.30 21.65
N GLY A 117 4.83 -26.14 22.01
CA GLY A 117 5.67 -27.20 22.56
C GLY A 117 7.13 -27.03 22.15
N PRO A 118 8.06 -27.86 22.68
CA PRO A 118 9.49 -27.71 22.39
C PRO A 118 9.80 -27.72 20.89
N TRP A 119 10.57 -26.74 20.43
CA TRP A 119 11.01 -26.65 19.04
C TRP A 119 12.54 -26.67 18.95
N ALA A 120 13.07 -27.49 18.05
CA ALA A 120 14.52 -27.64 17.82
C ALA A 120 14.82 -27.96 16.34
N GLY A 121 14.14 -27.26 15.44
CA GLY A 121 14.32 -27.45 13.99
C GLY A 121 15.62 -26.82 13.49
N ASP A 122 16.23 -27.44 12.48
CA ASP A 122 17.32 -26.84 11.70
C ASP A 122 16.86 -26.53 10.27
N ASN A 123 15.78 -25.75 10.16
CA ASN A 123 15.07 -25.48 8.91
C ASN A 123 14.96 -23.99 8.56
N PHE A 124 15.76 -23.11 9.17
CA PHE A 124 15.68 -21.64 8.99
C PHE A 124 15.52 -21.23 7.52
N ASN A 125 16.44 -21.63 6.65
CA ASN A 125 16.40 -21.28 5.22
C ASN A 125 15.16 -21.87 4.50
N ALA A 126 14.71 -23.06 4.89
CA ALA A 126 13.53 -23.67 4.30
C ALA A 126 12.26 -22.91 4.71
N THR A 127 12.09 -22.61 6.01
CA THR A 127 10.96 -21.84 6.51
C THR A 127 10.92 -20.44 5.90
N LEU A 128 12.06 -19.73 5.85
CA LEU A 128 12.18 -18.41 5.24
C LEU A 128 11.70 -18.42 3.78
N ARG A 129 12.14 -19.42 2.99
CA ARG A 129 11.70 -19.59 1.59
C ARG A 129 10.20 -19.81 1.48
N GLU A 130 9.65 -20.73 2.27
CA GLU A 130 8.23 -21.08 2.23
C GLU A 130 7.33 -19.89 2.61
N VAL A 131 7.67 -19.19 3.71
CA VAL A 131 6.87 -18.06 4.20
C VAL A 131 6.88 -16.86 3.24
N THR A 132 8.00 -16.61 2.56
CA THR A 132 8.08 -15.52 1.59
C THR A 132 7.44 -15.89 0.25
N ALA A 133 7.76 -17.06 -0.31
CA ALA A 133 7.31 -17.45 -1.65
C ALA A 133 5.80 -17.76 -1.70
N HIS A 134 5.26 -18.48 -0.72
CA HIS A 134 3.89 -18.99 -0.78
C HIS A 134 2.88 -18.18 0.03
N TYR A 135 3.34 -17.47 1.07
CA TYR A 135 2.46 -16.78 2.02
C TYR A 135 2.65 -15.25 2.02
N ARG A 136 3.49 -14.72 1.11
CA ARG A 136 3.71 -13.27 0.90
C ARG A 136 4.06 -12.54 2.19
N THR A 137 4.87 -13.18 3.03
CA THR A 137 5.47 -12.55 4.22
C THR A 137 6.88 -12.04 3.91
N SER A 138 7.36 -11.08 4.69
CA SER A 138 8.68 -10.48 4.50
C SER A 138 9.39 -10.32 5.84
N PRO A 139 9.68 -11.43 6.56
CA PRO A 139 10.52 -11.37 7.75
C PRO A 139 11.95 -10.98 7.35
N PHE A 140 12.61 -10.17 8.17
CA PHE A 140 13.99 -9.66 7.98
C PHE A 140 14.21 -8.70 6.79
N PHE A 141 13.63 -8.97 5.63
CA PHE A 141 13.77 -8.14 4.42
C PHE A 141 12.65 -8.47 3.42
N SER A 142 12.37 -7.52 2.53
CA SER A 142 11.39 -7.66 1.46
C SER A 142 12.12 -7.98 0.16
N VAL A 143 11.52 -8.86 -0.64
CA VAL A 143 12.02 -9.21 -1.98
C VAL A 143 10.85 -9.14 -2.95
N TYR A 144 11.03 -8.39 -4.02
CA TYR A 144 10.00 -8.17 -5.03
C TYR A 144 10.61 -7.87 -6.40
N VAL A 145 9.74 -7.74 -7.40
CA VAL A 145 10.12 -7.43 -8.77
C VAL A 145 9.36 -6.18 -9.18
N SER A 146 10.12 -5.19 -9.63
CA SER A 146 9.57 -3.97 -10.22
C SER A 146 10.52 -3.42 -11.28
N ALA A 147 10.14 -2.30 -11.91
CA ALA A 147 10.96 -1.66 -12.91
C ALA A 147 12.33 -1.26 -12.33
N ASP A 148 13.39 -1.49 -13.09
CA ASP A 148 14.73 -1.04 -12.74
C ASP A 148 14.81 0.48 -12.85
N SER A 149 15.05 1.18 -11.73
CA SER A 149 15.10 2.63 -11.71
C SER A 149 16.08 3.20 -12.73
N LYS A 150 17.20 2.53 -13.05
CA LYS A 150 18.17 3.00 -14.08
C LYS A 150 17.93 2.44 -15.49
N ASN A 151 16.92 1.58 -15.66
CA ASN A 151 16.49 1.06 -16.96
C ASN A 151 14.99 0.68 -16.91
N SER A 152 14.12 1.67 -17.08
CA SER A 152 12.66 1.53 -16.97
C SER A 152 12.02 0.53 -17.93
N ASN A 153 12.75 0.07 -18.96
CA ASN A 153 12.30 -0.95 -19.90
C ASN A 153 12.52 -2.39 -19.41
N SER A 154 13.09 -2.58 -18.22
CA SER A 154 13.38 -3.90 -17.65
C SER A 154 12.90 -3.98 -16.21
N ASN A 155 12.44 -5.15 -15.81
CA ASN A 155 12.22 -5.47 -14.40
C ASN A 155 13.51 -6.02 -13.78
N VAL A 156 13.67 -5.82 -12.47
CA VAL A 156 14.82 -6.33 -11.70
C VAL A 156 14.34 -6.81 -10.33
N ILE A 157 15.07 -7.76 -9.75
CA ILE A 157 14.85 -8.17 -8.36
C ILE A 157 15.29 -7.01 -7.46
N GLN A 158 14.46 -6.67 -6.49
CA GLN A 158 14.72 -5.64 -5.49
C GLN A 158 14.68 -6.24 -4.09
N VAL A 159 15.64 -5.85 -3.25
CA VAL A 159 15.74 -6.24 -1.85
C VAL A 159 15.80 -4.99 -0.97
N ASP A 160 14.93 -4.92 0.02
CA ASP A 160 14.79 -3.75 0.89
C ASP A 160 14.44 -4.14 2.34
N GLN A 161 14.55 -3.19 3.27
CA GLN A 161 14.26 -3.36 4.69
C GLN A 161 12.78 -3.69 4.97
N SER A 162 12.52 -4.62 5.89
CA SER A 162 11.15 -4.95 6.33
C SER A 162 11.14 -5.72 7.66
N GLY A 163 10.01 -6.35 7.98
CA GLY A 163 9.93 -7.32 9.07
C GLY A 163 9.49 -6.75 10.42
N LEU A 164 9.12 -5.48 10.48
CA LEU A 164 8.51 -4.87 11.66
C LEU A 164 6.99 -5.14 11.67
N GLY A 165 6.45 -5.42 12.86
CA GLY A 165 5.03 -5.60 13.11
C GLY A 165 4.26 -4.29 13.30
N LEU A 166 4.94 -3.23 13.76
CA LEU A 166 4.39 -1.88 13.92
C LEU A 166 4.69 -1.01 12.68
N PRO A 167 3.89 0.05 12.42
CA PRO A 167 3.95 0.85 11.19
C PRO A 167 5.24 1.64 10.96
N SER A 168 6.00 1.92 12.02
CA SER A 168 7.29 2.64 11.94
C SER A 168 8.27 2.10 12.97
N ARG A 169 9.56 2.20 12.66
CA ARG A 169 10.66 1.93 13.59
C ARG A 169 10.55 2.75 14.88
N ASP A 170 10.01 3.97 14.81
CA ASP A 170 10.00 4.89 15.96
C ASP A 170 9.06 4.44 17.08
N TYR A 171 8.04 3.63 16.76
CA TYR A 171 7.20 2.97 17.78
C TYR A 171 8.00 2.05 18.70
N TYR A 172 9.09 1.46 18.21
CA TYR A 172 9.98 0.59 18.99
C TYR A 172 11.03 1.38 19.78
N LEU A 173 11.49 2.52 19.23
CA LEU A 173 12.65 3.24 19.74
C LEU A 173 12.26 4.38 20.70
N ASN A 174 11.16 5.10 20.45
CA ASN A 174 10.65 6.16 21.32
C ASN A 174 9.81 5.57 22.46
N LYS A 175 10.45 4.74 23.30
CA LYS A 175 9.77 3.90 24.30
C LYS A 175 8.91 4.69 25.30
N THR A 176 9.34 5.88 25.70
CA THR A 176 8.61 6.70 26.68
C THR A 176 7.30 7.26 26.14
N GLU A 177 7.25 7.56 24.84
CA GLU A 177 6.04 8.05 24.17
C GLU A 177 5.12 6.88 23.77
N ASN A 178 5.72 5.74 23.42
CA ASN A 178 5.02 4.60 22.84
C ASN A 178 4.83 3.41 23.80
N GLU A 179 5.05 3.58 25.11
CA GLU A 179 4.96 2.51 26.12
C GLU A 179 3.63 1.76 26.05
N LYS A 180 2.51 2.50 25.90
CA LYS A 180 1.17 1.90 25.79
C LYS A 180 1.01 1.05 24.53
N VAL A 181 1.59 1.49 23.40
CA VAL A 181 1.53 0.77 22.13
C VAL A 181 2.36 -0.51 22.21
N LEU A 182 3.58 -0.44 22.74
CA LEU A 182 4.43 -1.62 22.92
C LEU A 182 3.81 -2.65 23.87
N ALA A 183 3.24 -2.21 24.99
CA ALA A 183 2.52 -3.08 25.90
C ALA A 183 1.25 -3.67 25.24
N GLY A 184 0.51 -2.87 24.47
CA GLY A 184 -0.65 -3.32 23.69
C GLY A 184 -0.27 -4.37 22.65
N TYR A 185 0.85 -4.17 21.95
CA TYR A 185 1.37 -5.08 20.94
C TYR A 185 1.82 -6.41 21.55
N LEU A 186 2.57 -6.38 22.66
CA LEU A 186 2.93 -7.59 23.38
C LEU A 186 1.69 -8.36 23.86
N ASN A 187 0.67 -7.67 24.37
CA ASN A 187 -0.57 -8.32 24.79
C ASN A 187 -1.32 -8.96 23.61
N TYR A 188 -1.32 -8.31 22.44
CA TYR A 188 -1.86 -8.89 21.21
C TYR A 188 -1.10 -10.15 20.80
N MET A 189 0.24 -10.11 20.81
CA MET A 189 1.10 -11.28 20.55
C MET A 189 0.78 -12.44 21.48
N VAL A 190 0.68 -12.19 22.79
CA VAL A 190 0.36 -13.21 23.80
C VAL A 190 -1.02 -13.80 23.56
N GLN A 191 -2.03 -12.96 23.32
CA GLN A 191 -3.40 -13.41 23.10
C GLN A 191 -3.50 -14.34 21.89
N LEU A 192 -2.84 -13.99 20.77
CA LEU A 192 -2.79 -14.86 19.59
C LEU A 192 -2.00 -16.14 19.84
N GLY A 193 -0.87 -16.06 20.57
CA GLY A 193 -0.11 -17.26 20.98
C GLY A 193 -0.96 -18.24 21.78
N MET A 194 -1.78 -17.75 22.70
CA MET A 194 -2.72 -18.57 23.48
C MET A 194 -3.82 -19.18 22.59
N PHE A 195 -4.37 -18.43 21.62
CA PHE A 195 -5.38 -18.95 20.68
C PHE A 195 -4.84 -20.04 19.75
N LEU A 196 -3.53 -20.04 19.52
CA LEU A 196 -2.82 -20.97 18.65
C LEU A 196 -2.17 -22.13 19.40
N GLY A 197 -2.55 -22.36 20.66
CA GLY A 197 -2.18 -23.55 21.43
C GLY A 197 -1.11 -23.32 22.51
N GLY A 198 -0.78 -22.08 22.85
CA GLY A 198 -0.04 -21.77 24.08
C GLY A 198 -0.79 -22.27 25.31
N THR A 199 -0.12 -23.07 26.15
CA THR A 199 -0.75 -23.68 27.34
C THR A 199 -0.49 -22.93 28.64
N ASP A 200 0.54 -22.09 28.66
CA ASP A 200 0.95 -21.31 29.82
C ASP A 200 1.16 -19.85 29.39
N GLU A 201 0.41 -18.93 30.00
CA GLU A 201 0.42 -17.51 29.59
C GLU A 201 1.77 -16.87 29.89
N GLU A 202 2.40 -17.20 31.01
CA GLU A 202 3.68 -16.62 31.42
C GLU A 202 4.81 -17.05 30.47
N ALA A 203 4.90 -18.35 30.14
CA ALA A 203 5.84 -18.86 29.15
C ALA A 203 5.57 -18.28 27.75
N THR A 204 4.30 -18.15 27.34
CA THR A 204 3.91 -17.52 26.07
C THR A 204 4.35 -16.06 26.04
N ARG A 205 4.14 -15.32 27.13
CA ARG A 205 4.56 -13.92 27.28
C ARG A 205 6.06 -13.76 27.20
N GLN A 206 6.83 -14.64 27.84
CA GLN A 206 8.29 -14.60 27.75
C GLN A 206 8.78 -14.85 26.31
N GLN A 207 8.17 -15.80 25.59
CA GLN A 207 8.53 -16.05 24.19
C GLN A 207 8.14 -14.88 23.28
N MET A 208 6.95 -14.29 23.47
CA MET A 208 6.52 -13.11 22.69
C MET A 208 7.35 -11.88 23.00
N GLN A 209 7.81 -11.71 24.26
CA GLN A 209 8.74 -10.66 24.62
C GLN A 209 10.07 -10.79 23.87
N GLN A 210 10.60 -12.01 23.71
CA GLN A 210 11.82 -12.22 22.93
C GLN A 210 11.64 -11.84 21.45
N ILE A 211 10.46 -12.11 20.86
CA ILE A 211 10.14 -11.67 19.49
C ILE A 211 10.08 -10.15 19.43
N LEU A 212 9.46 -9.48 20.40
CA LEU A 212 9.40 -8.03 20.48
C LEU A 212 10.80 -7.40 20.64
N ASP A 213 11.66 -8.00 21.46
CA ASP A 213 13.04 -7.57 21.64
C ASP A 213 13.84 -7.74 20.34
N PHE A 214 13.63 -8.83 19.61
CA PHE A 214 14.21 -9.07 18.29
C PHE A 214 13.72 -8.02 17.26
N GLU A 215 12.41 -7.75 17.19
CA GLU A 215 11.86 -6.69 16.34
C GLU A 215 12.41 -5.31 16.71
N THR A 216 12.64 -5.04 17.99
CA THR A 216 13.25 -3.78 18.46
C THR A 216 14.71 -3.66 17.99
N ALA A 217 15.47 -4.75 18.02
CA ALA A 217 16.82 -4.78 17.46
C ALA A 217 16.79 -4.55 15.93
N LEU A 218 15.84 -5.17 15.24
CA LEU A 218 15.64 -4.96 13.80
C LEU A 218 15.27 -3.51 13.49
N ALA A 219 14.37 -2.89 14.26
CA ALA A 219 13.97 -1.49 14.11
C ALA A 219 15.14 -0.51 14.33
N ASN A 220 16.09 -0.86 15.21
CA ASN A 220 17.29 -0.08 15.42
C ASN A 220 18.24 -0.12 14.20
N ILE A 221 18.28 -1.25 13.49
CA ILE A 221 19.05 -1.43 12.25
C ILE A 221 18.35 -0.75 11.06
N THR A 222 17.01 -0.75 11.03
CA THR A 222 16.18 -0.11 10.00
C THR A 222 16.56 1.35 9.79
N ILE A 223 16.83 1.71 8.53
CA ILE A 223 17.20 3.06 8.11
C ILE A 223 15.97 3.98 8.26
N PRO A 224 16.11 5.14 8.90
CA PRO A 224 15.03 6.14 8.99
C PRO A 224 14.55 6.60 7.60
N GLN A 225 13.24 6.84 7.47
CA GLN A 225 12.60 7.11 6.18
C GLN A 225 13.20 8.34 5.49
N GLU A 226 13.61 9.37 6.23
CA GLU A 226 14.25 10.58 5.73
C GLU A 226 15.61 10.33 5.06
N LYS A 227 16.32 9.26 5.46
CA LYS A 227 17.56 8.81 4.81
C LYS A 227 17.31 7.82 3.67
N HIS A 228 16.05 7.46 3.43
CA HIS A 228 15.61 6.47 2.44
C HIS A 228 14.72 7.11 1.35
N ARG A 229 14.89 8.41 1.08
CA ARG A 229 14.14 9.16 0.04
C ARG A 229 14.92 9.39 -1.25
N ASP A 230 16.23 9.61 -1.17
CA ASP A 230 17.08 9.94 -2.34
C ASP A 230 17.45 8.65 -3.08
N GLU A 231 16.74 8.36 -4.18
CA GLU A 231 16.89 7.12 -4.94
C GLU A 231 18.29 7.02 -5.56
N GLU A 232 18.90 8.14 -6.00
CA GLU A 232 20.26 8.13 -6.54
C GLU A 232 21.27 7.59 -5.52
N VAL A 233 21.08 7.91 -4.23
CA VAL A 233 21.94 7.46 -3.13
C VAL A 233 21.67 6.00 -2.74
N ILE A 234 20.41 5.62 -2.57
CA ILE A 234 20.06 4.27 -2.07
C ILE A 234 20.07 3.19 -3.16
N TYR A 235 20.05 3.55 -4.44
CA TYR A 235 20.10 2.57 -5.52
C TYR A 235 21.47 1.88 -5.59
N HIS A 236 21.51 0.59 -5.27
CA HIS A 236 22.71 -0.21 -5.44
C HIS A 236 22.46 -1.51 -6.20
N LYS A 237 22.78 -1.52 -7.49
CA LYS A 237 22.78 -2.74 -8.29
C LYS A 237 24.04 -3.57 -8.04
N MET A 238 23.83 -4.86 -7.76
CA MET A 238 24.86 -5.88 -7.61
C MET A 238 24.36 -7.20 -8.20
N THR A 239 25.21 -8.22 -8.21
CA THR A 239 24.86 -9.59 -8.59
C THR A 239 24.34 -10.38 -7.39
N ALA A 240 23.58 -11.44 -7.63
CA ALA A 240 23.16 -12.37 -6.56
C ALA A 240 24.35 -13.02 -5.85
N GLY A 241 25.49 -13.21 -6.53
CA GLY A 241 26.76 -13.63 -5.92
C GLY A 241 27.31 -12.60 -4.93
N GLU A 242 27.35 -11.33 -5.30
CA GLU A 242 27.77 -10.24 -4.40
C GLU A 242 26.80 -10.06 -3.22
N LEU A 243 25.50 -10.21 -3.44
CA LEU A 243 24.49 -10.18 -2.37
C LEU A 243 24.74 -11.28 -1.32
N LYS A 244 25.15 -12.47 -1.77
CA LYS A 244 25.53 -13.57 -0.89
C LYS A 244 26.77 -13.27 -0.06
N GLU A 245 27.74 -12.54 -0.62
CA GLU A 245 28.91 -12.07 0.14
C GLU A 245 28.55 -10.98 1.15
N LEU A 246 27.63 -10.06 0.78
CA LEU A 246 27.14 -8.98 1.63
C LEU A 246 26.36 -9.50 2.86
N ALA A 247 25.47 -10.47 2.66
CA ALA A 247 24.57 -10.98 3.69
C ALA A 247 24.57 -12.52 3.74
N PRO A 248 25.65 -13.15 4.25
CA PRO A 248 25.86 -14.60 4.15
C PRO A 248 24.92 -15.47 5.01
N ALA A 249 24.10 -14.88 5.90
CA ALA A 249 23.15 -15.63 6.73
C ALA A 249 22.05 -16.34 5.92
N VAL A 250 21.73 -15.83 4.73
CA VAL A 250 20.67 -16.34 3.86
C VAL A 250 21.29 -17.14 2.71
N ASP A 251 20.69 -18.30 2.44
CA ASP A 251 21.01 -19.09 1.24
C ASP A 251 20.32 -18.48 0.00
N TRP A 252 20.86 -17.35 -0.48
CA TRP A 252 20.21 -16.47 -1.47
C TRP A 252 19.83 -17.16 -2.77
N MET A 253 20.68 -17.99 -3.35
CA MET A 253 20.40 -18.58 -4.67
C MET A 253 19.18 -19.52 -4.62
N PRO A 254 19.12 -20.50 -3.69
CA PRO A 254 17.90 -21.26 -3.45
C PRO A 254 16.71 -20.39 -3.04
N PHE A 255 16.92 -19.34 -2.25
CA PHE A 255 15.85 -18.44 -1.85
C PHE A 255 15.20 -17.73 -3.03
N LEU A 256 15.99 -17.02 -3.84
CA LEU A 256 15.53 -16.30 -5.02
C LEU A 256 14.91 -17.25 -6.05
N SER A 257 15.50 -18.44 -6.24
CA SER A 257 14.99 -19.44 -7.19
C SER A 257 13.61 -19.96 -6.78
N THR A 258 13.34 -20.13 -5.48
CA THR A 258 12.00 -20.54 -5.00
C THR A 258 11.00 -19.38 -5.11
N VAL A 259 11.38 -18.18 -4.69
CA VAL A 259 10.50 -17.00 -4.74
C VAL A 259 10.11 -16.63 -6.17
N PHE A 260 11.03 -16.78 -7.13
CA PHE A 260 10.83 -16.41 -8.52
C PHE A 260 10.61 -17.58 -9.49
N TYR A 261 10.36 -18.78 -8.98
CA TYR A 261 9.99 -19.93 -9.82
C TYR A 261 8.78 -19.58 -10.71
N PRO A 262 8.79 -19.91 -12.03
CA PRO A 262 9.71 -20.80 -12.73
C PRO A 262 10.89 -20.10 -13.44
N VAL A 263 11.21 -18.85 -13.11
CA VAL A 263 12.34 -18.14 -13.72
C VAL A 263 13.66 -18.76 -13.26
N GLU A 264 14.48 -19.19 -14.20
CA GLU A 264 15.83 -19.68 -13.89
C GLU A 264 16.76 -18.51 -13.56
N LEU A 265 17.40 -18.60 -12.39
CA LEU A 265 18.34 -17.60 -11.87
C LEU A 265 19.72 -18.22 -11.69
N ASN A 266 20.76 -17.41 -11.77
CA ASN A 266 22.14 -17.80 -11.48
C ASN A 266 22.86 -16.69 -10.70
N GLU A 267 24.11 -16.91 -10.28
CA GLU A 267 24.85 -15.96 -9.43
C GLU A 267 25.10 -14.60 -10.10
N SER A 268 25.01 -14.49 -11.43
CA SER A 268 25.13 -13.22 -12.16
C SER A 268 23.83 -12.42 -12.25
N GLU A 269 22.73 -12.92 -11.67
CA GLU A 269 21.43 -12.24 -11.66
C GLU A 269 21.55 -10.84 -11.05
N PRO A 270 21.09 -9.78 -11.75
CA PRO A 270 21.11 -8.44 -11.19
C PRO A 270 20.06 -8.29 -10.08
N VAL A 271 20.49 -7.75 -8.96
CA VAL A 271 19.66 -7.40 -7.80
C VAL A 271 19.93 -5.95 -7.42
N VAL A 272 18.87 -5.17 -7.23
CA VAL A 272 18.97 -3.83 -6.63
C VAL A 272 18.74 -3.96 -5.14
N VAL A 273 19.69 -3.47 -4.36
CA VAL A 273 19.65 -3.43 -2.89
C VAL A 273 19.52 -1.98 -2.48
N TYR A 274 18.49 -1.65 -1.72
CA TYR A 274 18.22 -0.29 -1.25
C TYR A 274 18.92 0.04 0.09
N ALA A 275 19.14 -0.97 0.93
CA ALA A 275 19.69 -0.82 2.26
C ALA A 275 20.84 -1.82 2.50
N LYS A 276 22.05 -1.51 2.02
CA LYS A 276 23.22 -2.41 2.11
C LYS A 276 23.63 -2.69 3.56
N GLU A 277 23.90 -1.64 4.32
CA GLU A 277 24.35 -1.73 5.71
C GLU A 277 23.28 -2.36 6.61
N TYR A 278 22.00 -2.21 6.23
CA TYR A 278 20.90 -2.92 6.87
C TYR A 278 21.02 -4.43 6.66
N LEU A 279 21.20 -4.89 5.41
CA LEU A 279 21.32 -6.32 5.12
C LEU A 279 22.55 -6.98 5.76
N GLU A 280 23.69 -6.28 5.81
CA GLU A 280 24.88 -6.73 6.54
C GLU A 280 24.55 -6.96 8.03
N GLN A 281 23.98 -5.95 8.70
CA GLN A 281 23.62 -6.02 10.11
C GLN A 281 22.51 -7.03 10.40
N VAL A 282 21.54 -7.19 9.50
CA VAL A 282 20.50 -8.22 9.59
C VAL A 282 21.10 -9.62 9.45
N SER A 283 22.06 -9.79 8.54
CA SER A 283 22.80 -11.05 8.42
C SER A 283 23.53 -11.39 9.72
N ASP A 284 24.24 -10.43 10.31
CA ASP A 284 24.90 -10.61 11.61
C ASP A 284 23.89 -10.93 12.74
N LEU A 285 22.76 -10.22 12.77
CA LEU A 285 21.70 -10.45 13.74
C LEU A 285 21.12 -11.87 13.62
N ILE A 286 20.89 -12.35 12.40
CA ILE A 286 20.42 -13.72 12.14
C ILE A 286 21.46 -14.74 12.65
N LEU A 287 22.74 -14.57 12.31
CA LEU A 287 23.80 -15.50 12.71
C LEU A 287 24.02 -15.53 14.23
N ALA A 288 23.79 -14.42 14.91
CA ALA A 288 23.95 -14.30 16.37
C ALA A 288 22.73 -14.78 17.17
N THR A 289 21.59 -15.00 16.52
CA THR A 289 20.32 -15.33 17.19
C THR A 289 20.03 -16.83 17.17
N ASP A 290 19.47 -17.34 18.27
CA ASP A 290 19.06 -18.74 18.36
C ASP A 290 17.98 -19.09 17.31
N LYS A 291 18.11 -20.28 16.71
CA LYS A 291 17.24 -20.75 15.62
C LYS A 291 15.77 -20.84 16.05
N CYS A 292 15.49 -21.14 17.31
CA CYS A 292 14.14 -21.20 17.86
C CYS A 292 13.48 -19.82 17.85
N LEU A 293 14.23 -18.78 18.28
CA LEU A 293 13.74 -17.41 18.23
C LEU A 293 13.51 -16.93 16.80
N LEU A 294 14.44 -17.24 15.88
CA LEU A 294 14.27 -16.91 14.45
C LEU A 294 13.02 -17.57 13.85
N ASN A 295 12.78 -18.86 14.16
CA ASN A 295 11.57 -19.55 13.72
C ASN A 295 10.30 -18.94 14.32
N ASN A 296 10.30 -18.67 15.63
CA ASN A 296 9.18 -17.99 16.29
C ASN A 296 8.87 -16.63 15.65
N TYR A 297 9.88 -15.84 15.31
CA TYR A 297 9.72 -14.56 14.62
C TYR A 297 9.16 -14.70 13.19
N MET A 298 9.64 -15.68 12.42
CA MET A 298 9.09 -15.97 11.08
C MET A 298 7.63 -16.43 11.14
N ILE A 299 7.30 -17.33 12.09
CA ILE A 299 5.92 -17.77 12.30
C ILE A 299 5.05 -16.64 12.83
N TRP A 300 5.57 -15.75 13.67
CA TRP A 300 4.84 -14.55 14.10
C TRP A 300 4.48 -13.63 12.93
N ASN A 301 5.39 -13.42 11.97
CA ASN A 301 5.10 -12.68 10.74
C ASN A 301 3.97 -13.32 9.93
N LEU A 302 3.96 -14.66 9.83
CA LEU A 302 2.86 -15.41 9.22
C LEU A 302 1.56 -15.26 10.00
N VAL A 303 1.57 -15.39 11.32
CA VAL A 303 0.40 -15.25 12.19
C VAL A 303 -0.21 -13.86 12.03
N ARG A 304 0.59 -12.79 12.11
CA ARG A 304 0.12 -11.41 11.92
C ARG A 304 -0.50 -11.20 10.53
N LYS A 305 0.10 -11.79 9.49
CA LYS A 305 -0.41 -11.67 8.12
C LYS A 305 -1.74 -12.40 7.92
N THR A 306 -2.02 -13.44 8.72
CA THR A 306 -3.11 -14.39 8.45
C THR A 306 -4.21 -14.40 9.52
N SER A 307 -3.97 -13.83 10.70
CA SER A 307 -4.94 -13.71 11.79
C SER A 307 -6.27 -13.05 11.41
N PRO A 308 -6.33 -12.05 10.49
CA PRO A 308 -7.60 -11.44 10.11
C PRO A 308 -8.58 -12.39 9.40
N PHE A 309 -8.08 -13.55 8.92
CA PHE A 309 -8.86 -14.52 8.14
C PHE A 309 -9.41 -15.69 8.97
N LEU A 310 -9.27 -15.61 10.30
CA LEU A 310 -9.73 -16.62 11.26
C LEU A 310 -11.02 -16.18 11.97
N ASP A 311 -11.43 -16.97 12.97
CA ASP A 311 -12.63 -16.73 13.78
C ASP A 311 -12.62 -15.41 14.57
N GLN A 312 -13.79 -15.04 15.09
CA GLN A 312 -14.05 -13.76 15.77
C GLN A 312 -13.06 -13.46 16.90
N ARG A 313 -12.49 -14.48 17.57
CA ARG A 313 -11.50 -14.25 18.63
C ARG A 313 -10.27 -13.50 18.11
N PHE A 314 -9.82 -13.83 16.90
CA PHE A 314 -8.67 -13.16 16.28
C PHE A 314 -9.02 -11.75 15.81
N GLN A 315 -10.21 -11.55 15.24
CA GLN A 315 -10.72 -10.23 14.87
C GLN A 315 -10.84 -9.32 16.10
N ASP A 316 -11.40 -9.82 17.21
CA ASP A 316 -11.50 -9.09 18.47
C ASP A 316 -10.13 -8.69 19.03
N ALA A 317 -9.12 -9.55 18.88
CA ALA A 317 -7.76 -9.27 19.31
C ALA A 317 -7.12 -8.15 18.46
N GLU A 318 -7.30 -8.21 17.13
CA GLU A 318 -6.83 -7.18 16.19
C GLU A 318 -7.51 -5.84 16.46
N GLU A 319 -8.83 -5.82 16.59
CA GLU A 319 -9.60 -4.60 16.90
C GLU A 319 -9.13 -3.94 18.19
N LYS A 320 -8.90 -4.75 19.24
CA LYS A 320 -8.38 -4.24 20.52
C LYS A 320 -6.99 -3.64 20.38
N PHE A 321 -6.13 -4.23 19.54
CA PHE A 321 -4.81 -3.66 19.26
C PHE A 321 -4.92 -2.36 18.45
N MET A 322 -5.80 -2.31 17.46
CA MET A 322 -6.10 -1.11 16.67
C MET A 322 -6.67 0.03 17.53
N GLU A 323 -7.48 -0.27 18.55
CA GLU A 323 -7.95 0.71 19.53
C GLU A 323 -6.78 1.33 20.31
N VAL A 324 -5.80 0.53 20.73
CA VAL A 324 -4.58 1.04 21.38
C VAL A 324 -3.76 1.88 20.41
N MET A 325 -3.64 1.45 19.16
CA MET A 325 -2.77 2.06 18.17
C MET A 325 -3.29 3.39 17.64
N TYR A 326 -4.59 3.43 17.32
CA TYR A 326 -5.20 4.51 16.56
C TYR A 326 -6.38 5.16 17.29
N GLY A 327 -6.70 4.72 18.52
CA GLY A 327 -7.85 5.23 19.27
C GLY A 327 -9.20 4.87 18.66
N THR A 328 -9.25 3.93 17.71
CA THR A 328 -10.50 3.45 17.13
C THR A 328 -11.33 2.77 18.22
N LYS A 329 -12.39 3.42 18.68
CA LYS A 329 -13.29 2.80 19.66
C LYS A 329 -13.83 1.50 19.11
N LYS A 330 -13.86 0.47 19.96
CA LYS A 330 -14.41 -0.84 19.61
C LYS A 330 -15.79 -0.70 18.96
N THR A 331 -15.90 -1.14 17.71
CA THR A 331 -17.18 -1.41 17.07
C THR A 331 -17.09 -2.56 16.12
N CYS A 332 -18.15 -3.37 16.12
CA CYS A 332 -18.42 -4.38 15.11
C CYS A 332 -18.65 -3.68 13.75
N LEU A 333 -17.58 -3.30 13.03
CA LEU A 333 -17.71 -2.97 11.62
C LEU A 333 -18.39 -4.17 10.96
N PRO A 334 -19.48 -3.97 10.20
CA PRO A 334 -20.17 -5.08 9.58
C PRO A 334 -19.21 -5.94 8.77
N ARG A 335 -19.28 -7.27 8.93
CA ARG A 335 -18.42 -8.25 8.24
C ARG A 335 -18.26 -7.97 6.75
N TRP A 336 -19.33 -7.53 6.10
CA TRP A 336 -19.31 -7.20 4.67
C TRP A 336 -18.31 -6.11 4.31
N LYS A 337 -18.02 -5.13 5.18
CA LYS A 337 -17.01 -4.09 4.92
C LYS A 337 -15.59 -4.65 4.90
N PHE A 338 -15.30 -5.53 5.87
CA PHE A 338 -14.04 -6.27 5.90
C PHE A 338 -13.90 -7.11 4.61
N CYS A 339 -14.93 -7.89 4.27
CA CYS A 339 -14.91 -8.75 3.10
C CYS A 339 -14.80 -7.98 1.78
N ILE A 340 -15.40 -6.80 1.65
CA ILE A 340 -15.22 -5.95 0.46
C ILE A 340 -13.80 -5.43 0.37
N SER A 341 -13.26 -4.92 1.48
CA SER A 341 -11.89 -4.39 1.48
C SER A 341 -10.89 -5.48 1.11
N ASP A 342 -11.05 -6.68 1.67
CA ASP A 342 -10.19 -7.82 1.34
C ASP A 342 -10.42 -8.34 -0.10
N THR A 343 -11.66 -8.32 -0.60
CA THR A 343 -11.94 -8.69 -2.00
C THR A 343 -11.34 -7.68 -2.97
N ASP A 344 -11.36 -6.37 -2.68
CA ASP A 344 -10.72 -5.36 -3.52
C ASP A 344 -9.19 -5.46 -3.46
N ASN A 345 -8.61 -5.66 -2.27
CA ASN A 345 -7.16 -5.82 -2.10
C ASN A 345 -6.60 -6.99 -2.93
N ASN A 346 -7.34 -8.09 -3.05
CA ASN A 346 -6.88 -9.29 -3.75
C ASN A 346 -7.40 -9.36 -5.20
N LEU A 347 -8.69 -9.12 -5.40
CA LEU A 347 -9.39 -9.32 -6.67
C LEU A 347 -9.94 -8.00 -7.25
N GLY A 348 -9.37 -6.86 -6.87
CA GLY A 348 -9.90 -5.53 -7.21
C GLY A 348 -9.92 -5.18 -8.69
N PHE A 349 -9.14 -5.85 -9.56
CA PHE A 349 -9.32 -5.68 -11.00
C PHE A 349 -10.58 -6.39 -11.52
N ALA A 350 -10.93 -7.56 -10.97
CA ALA A 350 -12.18 -8.23 -11.29
C ALA A 350 -13.38 -7.48 -10.72
N LEU A 351 -13.30 -7.04 -9.46
CA LEU A 351 -14.31 -6.18 -8.85
C LEU A 351 -14.40 -4.81 -9.54
N GLY A 352 -13.27 -4.27 -9.98
CA GLY A 352 -13.17 -3.02 -10.72
C GLY A 352 -13.94 -3.04 -12.03
N ALA A 353 -13.95 -4.17 -12.75
CA ALA A 353 -14.77 -4.33 -13.95
C ALA A 353 -16.27 -4.16 -13.63
N MET A 354 -16.75 -4.75 -12.53
CA MET A 354 -18.14 -4.59 -12.06
C MET A 354 -18.42 -3.15 -11.61
N PHE A 355 -17.50 -2.58 -10.84
CA PHE A 355 -17.62 -1.23 -10.28
C PHE A 355 -17.74 -0.17 -11.37
N VAL A 356 -16.86 -0.21 -12.35
CA VAL A 356 -16.84 0.76 -13.46
C VAL A 356 -18.11 0.65 -14.30
N LYS A 357 -18.58 -0.57 -14.63
CA LYS A 357 -19.86 -0.78 -15.33
C LYS A 357 -21.05 -0.15 -14.60
N ALA A 358 -21.00 -0.10 -13.27
CA ALA A 358 -22.08 0.42 -12.43
C ALA A 358 -22.00 1.93 -12.17
N THR A 359 -20.79 2.50 -12.13
CA THR A 359 -20.56 3.85 -11.58
C THR A 359 -19.96 4.85 -12.56
N PHE A 360 -19.26 4.37 -13.59
CA PHE A 360 -18.42 5.24 -14.41
C PHE A 360 -19.05 5.45 -15.79
N ALA A 361 -19.36 6.71 -16.10
CA ALA A 361 -19.82 7.09 -17.42
C ALA A 361 -18.64 7.40 -18.33
N GLU A 362 -18.61 6.82 -19.55
CA GLU A 362 -17.49 6.97 -20.50
C GLU A 362 -17.19 8.43 -20.86
N ASP A 363 -18.19 9.31 -20.87
CA ASP A 363 -18.02 10.73 -21.10
C ASP A 363 -17.22 11.44 -19.99
N SER A 364 -17.19 10.89 -18.77
CA SER A 364 -16.38 11.42 -17.67
C SER A 364 -14.88 11.30 -17.96
N LYS A 365 -14.47 10.29 -18.73
CA LYS A 365 -13.07 10.14 -19.15
C LYS A 365 -12.62 11.30 -20.01
N GLN A 366 -13.41 11.67 -21.04
CA GLN A 366 -13.07 12.75 -21.95
C GLN A 366 -12.91 14.10 -21.23
N VAL A 367 -13.80 14.40 -20.28
CA VAL A 367 -13.75 15.67 -19.53
C VAL A 367 -12.50 15.74 -18.65
N VAL A 368 -12.09 14.62 -18.05
CA VAL A 368 -10.86 14.56 -17.24
C VAL A 368 -9.62 14.66 -18.14
N GLU A 369 -9.62 14.05 -19.33
CA GLU A 369 -8.56 14.21 -20.33
C GLU A 369 -8.38 15.68 -20.75
N GLU A 370 -9.48 16.39 -21.02
CA GLU A 370 -9.46 17.83 -21.33
C GLU A 370 -8.88 18.64 -20.16
N MET A 371 -9.27 18.33 -18.92
CA MET A 371 -8.75 19.00 -17.72
C MET A 371 -7.24 18.75 -17.51
N ILE A 372 -6.78 17.53 -17.74
CA ILE A 372 -5.35 17.18 -17.69
C ILE A 372 -4.57 18.01 -18.71
N ALA A 373 -5.09 18.15 -19.94
CA ALA A 373 -4.46 18.97 -20.96
C ALA A 373 -4.38 20.46 -20.57
N GLU A 374 -5.46 21.02 -20.00
CA GLU A 374 -5.46 22.41 -19.51
C GLU A 374 -4.46 22.63 -18.37
N ILE A 375 -4.38 21.71 -17.41
CA ILE A 375 -3.46 21.82 -16.26
C ILE A 375 -2.01 21.63 -16.68
N LYS A 376 -1.74 20.69 -17.58
CA LYS A 376 -0.41 20.50 -18.16
C LYS A 376 0.05 21.75 -18.90
N THR A 377 -0.83 22.38 -19.68
CA THR A 377 -0.55 23.66 -20.33
C THR A 377 -0.18 24.73 -19.31
N ALA A 378 -0.97 24.89 -18.24
CA ALA A 378 -0.67 25.85 -17.18
C ALA A 378 0.66 25.56 -16.44
N PHE A 379 1.00 24.28 -16.26
CA PHE A 379 2.29 23.89 -15.69
C PHE A 379 3.45 24.27 -16.62
N GLU A 380 3.32 24.01 -17.92
CA GLU A 380 4.33 24.37 -18.92
C GLU A 380 4.51 25.89 -19.04
N GLU A 381 3.43 26.67 -19.03
CA GLU A 381 3.47 28.13 -18.96
C GLU A 381 4.18 28.61 -17.68
N SER A 382 3.94 27.95 -16.54
CA SER A 382 4.64 28.25 -15.29
C SER A 382 6.14 28.00 -15.41
N LEU A 383 6.56 26.88 -16.02
CA LEU A 383 7.97 26.56 -16.25
C LEU A 383 8.70 27.69 -16.95
N GLU A 384 8.11 28.32 -17.97
CA GLU A 384 8.72 29.44 -18.72
C GLU A 384 9.05 30.64 -17.83
N THR A 385 8.30 30.84 -16.75
CA THR A 385 8.45 31.98 -15.82
C THR A 385 9.35 31.70 -14.61
N LEU A 386 9.76 30.44 -14.38
CA LEU A 386 10.56 30.06 -13.22
C LEU A 386 11.99 30.64 -13.30
N GLN A 387 12.27 31.61 -12.43
CA GLN A 387 13.54 32.33 -12.41
C GLN A 387 14.73 31.53 -11.84
N TRP A 388 14.46 30.52 -11.02
CA TRP A 388 15.50 29.75 -10.34
C TRP A 388 16.11 28.65 -11.22
N MET A 389 15.45 28.31 -12.33
CA MET A 389 15.87 27.28 -13.28
C MET A 389 16.53 27.94 -14.50
N ASP A 390 17.52 27.31 -15.12
CA ASP A 390 18.10 27.81 -16.39
C ASP A 390 17.28 27.36 -17.62
N GLU A 391 17.49 28.01 -18.78
CA GLU A 391 16.73 27.74 -20.01
C GLU A 391 16.81 26.28 -20.48
N ASP A 392 17.99 25.65 -20.36
CA ASP A 392 18.15 24.27 -20.82
C ASP A 392 17.39 23.31 -19.91
N THR A 393 17.46 23.50 -18.59
CA THR A 393 16.71 22.68 -17.63
C THR A 393 15.20 22.89 -17.77
N ARG A 394 14.74 24.13 -18.03
CA ARG A 394 13.31 24.41 -18.35
C ARG A 394 12.83 23.65 -19.57
N ARG A 395 13.62 23.64 -20.65
CA ARG A 395 13.30 22.90 -21.87
C ARG A 395 13.19 21.40 -21.60
N SER A 396 14.13 20.82 -20.86
CA SER A 396 14.07 19.41 -20.48
C SER A 396 12.89 19.10 -19.55
N ALA A 397 12.53 20.02 -18.64
CA ALA A 397 11.37 19.84 -17.76
C ALA A 397 10.08 19.82 -18.56
N LYS A 398 9.97 20.70 -19.57
CA LYS A 398 8.87 20.68 -20.54
C LYS A 398 8.85 19.37 -21.33
N GLU A 399 9.99 18.89 -21.85
CA GLU A 399 10.06 17.60 -22.55
C GLU A 399 9.58 16.42 -21.69
N LYS A 400 9.88 16.44 -20.39
CA LYS A 400 9.36 15.45 -19.43
C LYS A 400 7.86 15.58 -19.22
N ALA A 401 7.36 16.80 -18.98
CA ALA A 401 5.93 17.07 -18.83
C ALA A 401 5.16 16.63 -20.08
N ASP A 402 5.67 16.96 -21.26
CA ASP A 402 5.17 16.56 -22.57
C ASP A 402 5.02 15.03 -22.69
N ALA A 403 5.97 14.28 -22.11
CA ALA A 403 6.01 12.82 -22.14
C ALA A 403 5.19 12.11 -21.05
N ILE A 404 4.63 12.83 -20.07
CA ILE A 404 3.78 12.23 -19.02
C ILE A 404 2.61 11.51 -19.67
N TYR A 405 2.47 10.22 -19.36
CA TYR A 405 1.36 9.38 -19.79
C TYR A 405 0.25 9.41 -18.74
N ASN A 406 -1.02 9.41 -19.16
CA ASN A 406 -2.15 9.48 -18.24
C ASN A 406 -3.09 8.29 -18.39
N MET A 407 -3.56 7.78 -17.26
CA MET A 407 -4.52 6.67 -17.19
C MET A 407 -5.71 7.07 -16.32
N ILE A 408 -6.92 6.91 -16.85
CA ILE A 408 -8.14 7.49 -16.26
C ILE A 408 -9.23 6.44 -16.16
N GLY A 409 -9.83 6.34 -14.98
CA GLY A 409 -10.92 5.42 -14.65
C GLY A 409 -10.42 4.01 -14.40
N TYR A 410 -9.95 3.34 -15.46
CA TYR A 410 -9.63 1.91 -15.41
C TYR A 410 -8.66 1.47 -16.53
N PRO A 411 -7.88 0.39 -16.33
CA PRO A 411 -7.07 -0.21 -17.39
C PRO A 411 -7.94 -0.96 -18.40
N LYS A 412 -7.65 -0.81 -19.69
CA LYS A 412 -8.50 -1.32 -20.79
C LYS A 412 -8.79 -2.83 -20.70
N PHE A 413 -7.82 -3.62 -20.23
CA PHE A 413 -7.93 -5.09 -20.22
C PHE A 413 -9.07 -5.61 -19.34
N ILE A 414 -9.50 -4.88 -18.30
CA ILE A 414 -10.58 -5.35 -17.41
C ILE A 414 -11.95 -5.30 -18.08
N MET A 415 -12.09 -4.54 -19.17
CA MET A 415 -13.31 -4.46 -19.96
C MET A 415 -13.37 -5.48 -21.09
N ASP A 416 -12.30 -6.23 -21.32
CA ASP A 416 -12.32 -7.42 -22.16
C ASP A 416 -12.40 -8.67 -21.26
N PRO A 417 -13.54 -9.38 -21.21
CA PRO A 417 -13.69 -10.57 -20.39
C PRO A 417 -12.62 -11.63 -20.63
N LYS A 418 -12.10 -11.75 -21.86
CA LYS A 418 -11.09 -12.76 -22.19
C LYS A 418 -9.74 -12.44 -21.56
N GLU A 419 -9.31 -11.17 -21.63
CA GLU A 419 -8.05 -10.74 -21.04
C GLU A 419 -8.14 -10.74 -19.51
N LEU A 420 -9.27 -10.29 -18.96
CA LEU A 420 -9.51 -10.36 -17.52
C LEU A 420 -9.52 -11.81 -16.99
N ASP A 421 -10.21 -12.73 -17.66
CA ASP A 421 -10.25 -14.15 -17.27
C ASP A 421 -8.88 -14.81 -17.40
N LYS A 422 -8.09 -14.41 -18.41
CA LYS A 422 -6.72 -14.89 -18.58
C LYS A 422 -5.81 -14.48 -17.43
N VAL A 423 -5.94 -13.26 -16.90
CA VAL A 423 -5.17 -12.80 -15.73
C VAL A 423 -5.49 -13.67 -14.52
N PHE A 424 -6.77 -13.94 -14.24
CA PHE A 424 -7.22 -14.71 -13.08
C PHE A 424 -7.39 -16.21 -13.35
N ASN A 425 -6.87 -16.74 -14.46
CA ASN A 425 -7.11 -18.13 -14.86
C ASN A 425 -6.59 -19.13 -13.82
N ASP A 426 -5.40 -18.86 -13.28
CA ASP A 426 -4.67 -19.73 -12.36
C ASP A 426 -5.07 -19.57 -10.88
N TYR A 427 -6.08 -18.75 -10.60
CA TYR A 427 -6.65 -18.57 -9.28
C TYR A 427 -8.04 -19.19 -9.22
N GLU A 428 -8.38 -19.96 -8.19
CA GLU A 428 -9.73 -20.48 -7.98
C GLU A 428 -10.22 -20.10 -6.58
N ALA A 429 -11.50 -19.75 -6.47
CA ALA A 429 -12.13 -19.38 -5.21
C ALA A 429 -13.22 -20.39 -4.84
N VAL A 430 -13.12 -20.97 -3.65
CA VAL A 430 -14.06 -21.95 -3.10
C VAL A 430 -14.97 -21.27 -2.08
N SER A 431 -16.28 -21.33 -2.28
CA SER A 431 -17.27 -20.55 -1.50
C SER A 431 -17.30 -20.82 0.01
N ASP A 432 -16.71 -21.91 0.52
CA ASP A 432 -16.73 -22.26 1.95
C ASP A 432 -15.35 -22.18 2.63
N LEU A 433 -14.27 -21.93 1.90
CA LEU A 433 -12.89 -22.06 2.42
C LEU A 433 -12.16 -20.72 2.33
N TYR A 434 -12.58 -19.75 3.14
CA TYR A 434 -12.02 -18.39 3.09
C TYR A 434 -10.50 -18.34 3.32
N PHE A 435 -10.01 -18.95 4.40
CA PHE A 435 -8.58 -18.97 4.70
C PHE A 435 -7.75 -19.57 3.55
N GLU A 436 -8.21 -20.68 2.98
CA GLU A 436 -7.54 -21.32 1.85
C GLU A 436 -7.59 -20.44 0.59
N ASN A 437 -8.70 -19.77 0.31
CA ASN A 437 -8.80 -18.83 -0.82
C ASN A 437 -7.77 -17.70 -0.72
N VAL A 438 -7.52 -17.19 0.49
CA VAL A 438 -6.49 -16.18 0.73
C VAL A 438 -5.10 -16.77 0.47
N MET A 439 -4.81 -17.96 0.99
CA MET A 439 -3.50 -18.60 0.81
C MET A 439 -3.23 -18.93 -0.67
N GLN A 440 -4.25 -19.42 -1.39
CA GLN A 440 -4.18 -19.65 -2.83
C GLN A 440 -3.96 -18.33 -3.58
N PHE A 441 -4.59 -17.23 -3.15
CA PHE A 441 -4.39 -15.93 -3.75
C PHE A 441 -2.96 -15.42 -3.55
N TYR A 442 -2.38 -15.55 -2.35
CA TYR A 442 -0.99 -15.16 -2.10
C TYR A 442 0.00 -15.91 -2.98
N ASN A 443 -0.19 -17.22 -3.16
CA ASN A 443 0.63 -18.02 -4.06
C ASN A 443 0.43 -17.62 -5.54
N PHE A 444 -0.81 -17.36 -5.96
CA PHE A 444 -1.11 -16.84 -7.29
C PHE A 444 -0.45 -15.48 -7.54
N SER A 445 -0.59 -14.53 -6.60
CA SER A 445 0.02 -13.20 -6.66
C SER A 445 1.55 -13.27 -6.74
N ALA A 446 2.17 -14.15 -5.96
CA ALA A 446 3.61 -14.42 -6.04
C ALA A 446 4.04 -14.81 -7.45
N ARG A 447 3.35 -15.78 -8.06
CA ARG A 447 3.62 -16.25 -9.42
C ARG A 447 3.43 -15.16 -10.46
N VAL A 448 2.38 -14.33 -10.34
CA VAL A 448 2.15 -13.20 -11.25
C VAL A 448 3.30 -12.20 -11.17
N THR A 449 3.78 -11.88 -9.96
CA THR A 449 4.94 -10.98 -9.80
C THR A 449 6.25 -11.59 -10.32
N ALA A 450 6.48 -12.89 -10.09
CA ALA A 450 7.66 -13.59 -10.59
C ALA A 450 7.71 -13.63 -12.13
N ASP A 451 6.56 -13.86 -12.77
CA ASP A 451 6.41 -13.88 -14.23
C ASP A 451 6.71 -12.51 -14.89
N GLN A 452 6.70 -11.41 -14.13
CA GLN A 452 7.12 -10.09 -14.65
C GLN A 452 8.64 -9.94 -14.80
N LEU A 453 9.45 -10.73 -14.10
CA LEU A 453 10.90 -10.52 -14.01
C LEU A 453 11.61 -10.51 -15.38
N ARG A 454 11.13 -11.29 -16.34
CA ARG A 454 11.67 -11.35 -17.72
C ARG A 454 10.82 -10.61 -18.75
N LYS A 455 9.81 -9.86 -18.30
CA LYS A 455 8.92 -9.07 -19.16
C LYS A 455 9.26 -7.59 -19.01
N PRO A 456 9.15 -6.79 -20.08
CA PRO A 456 9.25 -5.35 -19.96
C PRO A 456 8.08 -4.83 -19.11
N PRO A 457 8.29 -3.81 -18.25
CA PRO A 457 7.21 -3.12 -17.57
C PRO A 457 6.14 -2.62 -18.55
N ASN A 458 4.87 -2.78 -18.20
CA ASN A 458 3.75 -2.35 -19.03
C ASN A 458 3.04 -1.14 -18.38
N ARG A 459 2.83 -0.08 -19.15
CA ARG A 459 2.05 1.10 -18.72
C ARG A 459 0.58 0.76 -18.45
N ASP A 460 0.02 -0.26 -19.11
CA ASP A 460 -1.35 -0.70 -18.84
C ASP A 460 -1.51 -1.49 -17.51
N GLN A 461 -0.42 -1.77 -16.77
CA GLN A 461 -0.47 -2.40 -15.44
C GLN A 461 -0.55 -1.34 -14.35
N TRP A 462 -1.66 -1.32 -13.60
CA TRP A 462 -1.88 -0.34 -12.55
C TRP A 462 -1.45 -0.87 -11.18
N SER A 463 -1.00 0.03 -10.31
CA SER A 463 -0.73 -0.28 -8.89
C SER A 463 -1.93 -0.01 -7.97
N MET A 464 -3.01 0.57 -8.50
CA MET A 464 -4.28 0.77 -7.80
C MET A 464 -5.44 0.20 -8.60
N THR A 465 -6.47 -0.27 -7.91
CA THR A 465 -7.66 -0.85 -8.52
C THR A 465 -8.67 0.27 -8.85
N PRO A 466 -9.54 0.10 -9.86
CA PRO A 466 -10.53 1.12 -10.23
C PRO A 466 -11.42 1.68 -9.12
N PRO A 467 -11.91 0.91 -8.11
CA PRO A 467 -12.76 1.47 -7.05
C PRO A 467 -12.00 2.29 -5.99
N THR A 468 -10.67 2.31 -6.03
CA THR A 468 -9.84 3.04 -5.08
C THR A 468 -10.13 4.54 -5.12
N VAL A 469 -10.26 5.17 -3.95
CA VAL A 469 -10.40 6.63 -3.81
C VAL A 469 -9.04 7.25 -3.55
N ASN A 470 -8.23 7.34 -4.60
CA ASN A 470 -6.91 7.97 -4.56
C ASN A 470 -6.44 8.32 -5.98
N ALA A 471 -5.24 8.87 -6.13
CA ALA A 471 -4.50 8.98 -7.39
C ALA A 471 -3.01 8.70 -7.12
N TYR A 472 -2.21 8.52 -8.17
CA TYR A 472 -0.76 8.38 -8.01
C TYR A 472 0.04 8.74 -9.27
N TYR A 473 1.33 9.04 -9.06
CA TYR A 473 2.37 9.16 -10.06
C TYR A 473 3.37 8.00 -9.94
N SER A 474 3.83 7.47 -11.08
CA SER A 474 4.89 6.46 -11.17
C SER A 474 6.12 7.03 -11.86
N PRO A 475 7.27 7.17 -11.15
CA PRO A 475 8.49 7.72 -11.73
C PRO A 475 9.03 6.91 -12.90
N THR A 476 9.08 5.59 -12.78
CA THR A 476 9.65 4.69 -13.80
C THR A 476 8.78 4.55 -15.04
N LYS A 477 7.48 4.86 -14.95
CA LYS A 477 6.58 4.89 -16.12
C LYS A 477 6.40 6.30 -16.69
N ASN A 478 6.79 7.33 -15.94
CA ASN A 478 6.42 8.72 -16.14
C ASN A 478 4.91 8.84 -16.39
N GLU A 479 4.13 8.29 -15.46
CA GLU A 479 2.69 8.06 -15.60
C GLU A 479 1.90 8.61 -14.42
N ILE A 480 0.78 9.28 -14.70
CA ILE A 480 -0.23 9.71 -13.70
C ILE A 480 -1.51 8.89 -13.87
N VAL A 481 -2.09 8.44 -12.75
CA VAL A 481 -3.23 7.52 -12.76
C VAL A 481 -4.35 7.98 -11.83
N PHE A 482 -5.57 8.03 -12.38
CA PHE A 482 -6.78 8.46 -11.66
C PHE A 482 -7.85 7.35 -11.71
N PRO A 483 -7.92 6.45 -10.72
CA PRO A 483 -8.98 5.47 -10.58
C PRO A 483 -10.40 6.05 -10.66
N ALA A 484 -11.35 5.27 -11.18
CA ALA A 484 -12.77 5.67 -11.24
C ALA A 484 -13.35 6.03 -9.86
N GLY A 485 -12.82 5.43 -8.79
CA GLY A 485 -13.23 5.68 -7.41
C GLY A 485 -13.05 7.12 -6.94
N ILE A 486 -12.05 7.87 -7.43
CA ILE A 486 -11.85 9.30 -7.08
C ILE A 486 -12.61 10.26 -8.03
N LEU A 487 -13.03 9.79 -9.22
CA LEU A 487 -13.69 10.60 -10.25
C LEU A 487 -15.18 10.80 -9.96
N GLN A 488 -15.48 11.23 -8.74
CA GLN A 488 -16.83 11.41 -8.18
C GLN A 488 -16.87 12.64 -7.27
N ALA A 489 -18.06 13.02 -6.80
CA ALA A 489 -18.20 14.14 -5.88
C ALA A 489 -17.43 13.86 -4.55
N PRO A 490 -16.78 14.87 -3.96
CA PRO A 490 -16.74 16.28 -4.36
C PRO A 490 -15.62 16.63 -5.34
N PHE A 491 -14.74 15.69 -5.70
CA PHE A 491 -13.60 15.96 -6.58
C PHE A 491 -14.04 16.33 -8.00
N TYR A 492 -14.99 15.57 -8.54
CA TYR A 492 -15.51 15.75 -9.88
C TYR A 492 -17.00 15.46 -9.96
N THR A 493 -17.77 16.38 -10.54
CA THR A 493 -19.02 16.02 -11.19
C THR A 493 -19.20 16.84 -12.47
N ARG A 494 -19.82 16.25 -13.49
CA ARG A 494 -20.14 16.96 -14.74
C ARG A 494 -21.04 18.18 -14.52
N ALA A 495 -21.96 18.09 -13.56
CA ALA A 495 -22.94 19.13 -13.28
C ALA A 495 -22.40 20.25 -12.38
N SER A 496 -21.24 20.05 -11.75
CA SER A 496 -20.60 21.06 -10.90
C SER A 496 -20.06 22.24 -11.72
N PRO A 497 -20.08 23.46 -11.17
CA PRO A 497 -19.33 24.59 -11.71
C PRO A 497 -17.85 24.23 -11.93
N LYS A 498 -17.26 24.70 -13.04
CA LYS A 498 -15.83 24.46 -13.35
C LYS A 498 -14.90 24.83 -12.19
N SER A 499 -15.20 25.90 -11.43
CA SER A 499 -14.42 26.31 -10.27
C SER A 499 -14.24 25.20 -9.22
N LEU A 500 -15.26 24.36 -9.02
CA LEU A 500 -15.18 23.24 -8.07
C LEU A 500 -14.45 22.05 -8.65
N ASN A 501 -14.64 21.74 -9.94
CA ASN A 501 -13.89 20.66 -10.58
C ASN A 501 -12.39 21.01 -10.64
N PHE A 502 -12.02 22.24 -10.97
CA PHE A 502 -10.62 22.69 -10.91
C PHE A 502 -10.07 22.72 -9.49
N GLY A 503 -10.86 23.15 -8.50
CA GLY A 503 -10.47 23.14 -7.08
C GLY A 503 -10.45 21.74 -6.43
N GLY A 504 -11.10 20.76 -7.05
CA GLY A 504 -11.16 19.36 -6.63
C GLY A 504 -10.21 18.50 -7.46
N ILE A 505 -10.76 17.80 -8.47
CA ILE A 505 -9.97 16.90 -9.32
C ILE A 505 -8.84 17.63 -10.07
N GLY A 506 -8.99 18.92 -10.39
CA GLY A 506 -7.92 19.69 -11.01
C GLY A 506 -6.70 19.89 -10.10
N VAL A 507 -6.90 20.12 -8.80
CA VAL A 507 -5.79 20.16 -7.82
C VAL A 507 -5.14 18.79 -7.72
N VAL A 508 -5.92 17.70 -7.71
CA VAL A 508 -5.39 16.33 -7.69
C VAL A 508 -4.56 16.03 -8.95
N VAL A 509 -5.03 16.45 -10.13
CA VAL A 509 -4.25 16.32 -11.38
C VAL A 509 -2.95 17.11 -11.31
N GLY A 510 -3.00 18.36 -10.84
CA GLY A 510 -1.80 19.18 -10.65
C GLY A 510 -0.83 18.58 -9.64
N HIS A 511 -1.33 17.94 -8.58
CA HIS A 511 -0.55 17.23 -7.58
C HIS A 511 0.23 16.06 -8.20
N GLU A 512 -0.45 15.16 -8.92
CA GLU A 512 0.22 14.02 -9.59
C GLU A 512 1.19 14.47 -10.67
N LEU A 513 0.89 15.54 -11.40
CA LEU A 513 1.82 16.11 -12.38
C LEU A 513 3.07 16.70 -11.68
N THR A 514 2.90 17.33 -10.52
CA THR A 514 4.01 17.91 -9.76
C THR A 514 4.90 16.83 -9.14
N HIS A 515 4.37 15.64 -8.82
CA HIS A 515 5.18 14.50 -8.40
C HIS A 515 6.22 14.07 -9.44
N ALA A 516 6.05 14.41 -10.72
CA ALA A 516 7.10 14.22 -11.72
C ALA A 516 8.33 15.12 -11.52
N PHE A 517 8.25 16.13 -10.64
CA PHE A 517 9.26 17.17 -10.44
C PHE A 517 9.54 17.49 -8.97
N ASP A 518 9.04 16.67 -8.03
CA ASP A 518 9.36 16.80 -6.61
C ASP A 518 10.80 16.32 -6.30
N ASP A 519 11.14 16.19 -5.01
CA ASP A 519 12.48 15.80 -4.54
C ASP A 519 12.96 14.45 -5.11
N GLN A 520 12.05 13.52 -5.38
CA GLN A 520 12.34 12.18 -5.91
C GLN A 520 12.07 12.11 -7.42
N GLY A 521 10.90 12.55 -7.86
CA GLY A 521 10.46 12.47 -9.24
C GLY A 521 11.37 13.23 -10.20
N ARG A 522 11.97 14.35 -9.77
CA ARG A 522 12.94 15.09 -10.61
C ARG A 522 14.17 14.26 -10.99
N GLU A 523 14.50 13.19 -10.29
CA GLU A 523 15.71 12.38 -10.54
C GLU A 523 15.53 11.44 -11.73
N TYR A 524 14.28 11.24 -12.14
CA TYR A 524 13.89 10.41 -13.28
C TYR A 524 13.68 11.28 -14.52
N ASP A 525 14.19 10.83 -15.65
CA ASP A 525 13.98 11.52 -16.92
C ASP A 525 12.57 11.28 -17.51
N LYS A 526 12.33 11.78 -18.73
CA LYS A 526 11.06 11.63 -19.45
C LYS A 526 10.67 10.18 -19.77
N ASP A 527 11.65 9.27 -19.81
CA ASP A 527 11.49 7.87 -20.14
C ASP A 527 11.43 7.01 -18.85
N GLY A 528 11.48 7.64 -17.67
CA GLY A 528 11.41 7.00 -16.37
C GLY A 528 12.72 6.41 -15.87
N ASN A 529 13.87 6.87 -16.38
CA ASN A 529 15.18 6.40 -15.94
C ASN A 529 15.80 7.39 -14.93
N LEU A 530 16.22 6.87 -13.79
CA LEU A 530 17.04 7.52 -12.79
C LEU A 530 18.42 7.85 -13.37
N ARG A 531 18.60 9.11 -13.78
CA ARG A 531 19.88 9.63 -14.28
C ARG A 531 19.89 11.15 -14.17
N PRO A 532 21.05 11.78 -13.98
CA PRO A 532 21.13 13.24 -14.02
C PRO A 532 20.72 13.79 -15.39
N TRP A 533 19.67 14.62 -15.42
CA TRP A 533 19.21 15.33 -16.61
C TRP A 533 19.07 16.85 -16.38
N TRP A 534 19.37 17.32 -15.16
CA TRP A 534 19.46 18.75 -14.82
C TRP A 534 20.93 19.15 -14.71
N LYS A 535 21.22 20.44 -14.95
CA LYS A 535 22.51 21.01 -14.55
C LYS A 535 22.60 21.06 -13.04
N ASN A 536 23.78 20.81 -12.47
CA ASN A 536 24.02 20.90 -11.03
C ASN A 536 23.56 22.25 -10.44
N SER A 537 23.75 23.36 -11.17
CA SER A 537 23.28 24.69 -10.73
C SER A 537 21.78 24.76 -10.49
N SER A 538 20.99 24.06 -11.30
CA SER A 538 19.52 24.01 -11.20
C SER A 538 19.06 23.03 -10.12
N VAL A 539 19.79 21.93 -9.90
CA VAL A 539 19.58 21.03 -8.75
C VAL A 539 19.81 21.78 -7.43
N GLU A 540 20.92 22.51 -7.32
CA GLU A 540 21.22 23.32 -6.13
C GLU A 540 20.20 24.45 -5.95
N ALA A 541 19.71 25.05 -7.05
CA ALA A 541 18.64 26.04 -6.98
C ALA A 541 17.34 25.43 -6.49
N PHE A 542 16.95 24.25 -6.98
CA PHE A 542 15.78 23.51 -6.50
C PHE A 542 15.85 23.22 -5.01
N LYS A 543 16.97 22.68 -4.53
CA LYS A 543 17.19 22.40 -3.10
C LYS A 543 17.01 23.64 -2.22
N ARG A 544 17.46 24.81 -2.69
CA ARG A 544 17.23 26.09 -2.00
C ARG A 544 15.74 26.47 -1.93
N GLN A 545 14.96 26.16 -2.97
CA GLN A 545 13.52 26.44 -2.96
C GLN A 545 12.76 25.47 -2.05
N THR A 546 13.14 24.18 -2.04
CA THR A 546 12.50 23.17 -1.19
C THR A 546 12.75 23.42 0.29
N GLU A 547 13.90 23.99 0.66
CA GLU A 547 14.21 24.33 2.06
C GLU A 547 13.14 25.24 2.68
N CYS A 548 12.58 26.18 1.90
CA CYS A 548 11.48 27.03 2.37
C CYS A 548 10.26 26.20 2.82
N MET A 549 9.93 25.12 2.10
CA MET A 549 8.81 24.22 2.47
C MET A 549 9.17 23.34 3.66
N VAL A 550 10.43 22.89 3.76
CA VAL A 550 10.93 22.16 4.94
C VAL A 550 10.79 23.03 6.19
N GLU A 551 11.30 24.27 6.14
CA GLU A 551 11.18 25.24 7.23
C GLU A 551 9.71 25.57 7.54
N GLN A 552 8.88 25.80 6.52
CA GLN A 552 7.47 26.13 6.71
C GLN A 552 6.72 25.00 7.43
N TYR A 553 6.79 23.76 6.92
CA TYR A 553 6.03 22.64 7.47
C TYR A 553 6.66 22.07 8.74
N GLY A 554 7.98 22.20 8.92
CA GLY A 554 8.66 21.87 10.18
C GLY A 554 8.27 22.77 11.36
N ASN A 555 7.72 23.95 11.08
CA ASN A 555 7.22 24.87 12.11
C ASN A 555 5.74 24.62 12.49
N TYR A 556 5.05 23.66 11.86
CA TYR A 556 3.69 23.31 12.24
C TYR A 556 3.64 22.40 13.46
N SER A 557 2.67 22.66 14.33
CA SER A 557 2.39 21.82 15.49
C SER A 557 0.90 21.49 15.58
N VAL A 558 0.57 20.27 15.98
CA VAL A 558 -0.80 19.84 16.27
C VAL A 558 -0.86 19.45 17.75
N ASN A 559 -1.75 20.09 18.50
CA ASN A 559 -1.91 19.87 19.95
C ASN A 559 -0.62 20.02 20.78
N GLY A 560 0.31 20.87 20.32
CA GLY A 560 1.59 21.12 20.99
C GLY A 560 2.71 20.15 20.60
N GLU A 561 2.44 19.18 19.71
CA GLU A 561 3.42 18.27 19.15
C GLU A 561 3.83 18.75 17.75
N ALA A 562 5.12 18.70 17.43
CA ALA A 562 5.61 19.05 16.10
C ALA A 562 5.09 18.03 15.06
N VAL A 563 4.73 18.51 13.88
CA VAL A 563 4.22 17.65 12.80
C VAL A 563 5.35 16.86 12.12
N ASN A 564 6.56 17.44 12.05
CA ASN A 564 7.75 16.85 11.42
C ASN A 564 8.93 16.79 12.39
#